data_AF-A0A2I0AYN7-F1
#
_entry.id   AF-A0A2I0AYN7-F1
#
_cell.length_a   1.000
_cell.length_b   1.000
_cell.length_c   1.000
_cell.angle_alpha   90.00
_cell.angle_beta   90.00
_cell.angle_gamma   90.00
#
_symmetry.space_group_name_H-M   'P 1'
#
loop_
_entity.id
_entity.type
_entity.pdbx_description
1 polymer ?
#
loop_
_entity_poly.entity_id
_entity_poly.type
_entity_poly.pdbx_seq_one_letter_code
_entity_poly.pdbx_strand_id
1 'polypeptide(L)'
;MSRPKRGKDVTSTEEGGIQDSGKSRKGWSNIKKDYLLDLLLAAVRNDEVDGIQSISSAVWNSITIQINKKFKSNYNKNQVCEQ
;
A
#
# COMPACT_ATOMS: atom_id res chain seq x y z
N MET A 1 -23.36 46.43 34.61
CA MET A 1 -24.40 45.81 33.77
C MET A 1 -23.72 45.11 32.60
N SER A 2 -24.27 43.96 32.19
CA SER A 2 -24.20 43.38 30.82
C SER A 2 -23.93 41.88 30.82
N ARG A 3 -25.01 41.13 30.63
CA ARG A 3 -25.14 40.01 29.69
C ARG A 3 -26.50 40.22 28.97
N PRO A 4 -26.84 39.62 27.79
CA PRO A 4 -26.20 38.44 27.18
C PRO A 4 -26.24 38.30 25.61
N LYS A 5 -25.63 37.20 25.13
CA LYS A 5 -25.97 36.27 24.00
C LYS A 5 -25.68 36.57 22.51
N ARG A 6 -24.79 35.70 21.98
CA ARG A 6 -24.99 34.63 20.96
C ARG A 6 -24.82 34.95 19.46
N GLY A 7 -23.77 34.32 18.89
CA GLY A 7 -23.85 33.47 17.69
C GLY A 7 -23.08 33.97 16.46
N LYS A 8 -22.06 33.22 15.99
CA LYS A 8 -22.16 32.32 14.82
C LYS A 8 -20.79 31.63 14.55
N ASP A 9 -20.91 30.39 14.15
CA ASP A 9 -19.95 29.31 13.95
C ASP A 9 -18.91 29.54 12.84
N VAL A 10 -17.75 28.87 12.94
CA VAL A 10 -17.10 28.07 11.87
C VAL A 10 -15.84 27.40 12.45
N THR A 11 -15.95 26.09 12.68
CA THR A 11 -15.06 24.96 12.28
C THR A 11 -13.56 25.24 12.13
N SER A 12 -12.61 24.39 12.50
CA SER A 12 -12.60 23.02 13.03
C SER A 12 -11.14 22.62 13.25
N THR A 13 -10.91 21.79 14.27
CA THR A 13 -9.93 20.70 14.32
C THR A 13 -8.44 21.05 14.35
N GLU A 14 -7.92 21.09 15.59
CA GLU A 14 -6.56 20.72 15.95
C GLU A 14 -6.19 19.30 15.48
N GLU A 15 -4.89 19.10 15.30
CA GLU A 15 -4.17 17.85 15.55
C GLU A 15 -4.54 16.65 14.68
N GLY A 16 -3.78 16.53 13.59
CA GLY A 16 -3.71 15.32 12.79
C GLY A 16 -2.66 15.46 11.69
N GLY A 17 -1.55 16.16 11.97
CA GLY A 17 -0.38 16.07 11.12
C GLY A 17 0.04 14.62 11.09
N ILE A 18 -0.27 13.91 10.01
CA ILE A 18 0.32 12.61 9.74
C ILE A 18 1.81 12.88 9.69
N GLN A 19 2.50 12.62 10.80
CA GLN A 19 3.93 12.49 10.83
C GLN A 19 4.24 11.35 9.88
N ASP A 20 4.47 11.70 8.61
CA ASP A 20 5.22 10.85 7.69
C ASP A 20 6.55 10.63 8.37
N SER A 21 6.64 9.49 9.05
CA SER A 21 7.73 9.14 9.94
C SER A 21 8.95 8.77 9.11
N GLY A 22 9.53 9.77 8.43
CA GLY A 22 10.97 9.96 8.22
C GLY A 22 11.75 8.80 7.61
N LYS A 23 11.09 7.78 7.08
CA LYS A 23 11.72 6.74 6.27
C LYS A 23 11.43 7.16 4.86
N SER A 24 12.37 7.89 4.26
CA SER A 24 12.52 7.90 2.81
C SER A 24 12.55 6.43 2.38
N ARG A 25 11.36 5.91 2.04
CA ARG A 25 11.14 4.53 1.65
C ARG A 25 11.79 4.48 0.30
N LYS A 26 13.10 4.18 0.25
CA LYS A 26 13.84 4.13 -1.00
C LYS A 26 13.03 3.22 -1.91
N GLY A 27 12.34 3.86 -2.86
CA GLY A 27 11.32 3.18 -3.65
C GLY A 27 11.96 2.01 -4.37
N TRP A 28 11.17 1.00 -4.69
CA TRP A 28 11.69 -0.11 -5.47
C TRP A 28 12.34 0.40 -6.76
N SER A 29 13.49 -0.16 -7.11
CA SER A 29 14.12 0.11 -8.40
C SER A 29 13.19 -0.37 -9.52
N ASN A 30 13.31 0.24 -10.71
CA ASN A 30 12.51 -0.15 -11.87
C ASN A 30 12.58 -1.67 -12.13
N ILE A 31 13.78 -2.25 -12.04
CA ILE A 31 13.99 -3.71 -12.18
C ILE A 31 13.13 -4.53 -11.20
N LYS A 32 12.98 -4.07 -9.93
CA LYS A 32 12.13 -4.76 -8.96
C LYS A 32 10.64 -4.59 -9.28
N LYS A 33 10.24 -3.41 -9.75
CA LYS A 33 8.85 -3.12 -10.15
C LYS A 33 8.45 -3.92 -11.39
N ASP A 34 9.30 -3.96 -12.39
CA ASP A 34 9.08 -4.73 -13.63
C ASP A 34 8.93 -6.22 -13.30
N TYR A 35 9.81 -6.75 -12.44
CA TYR A 35 9.70 -8.14 -11.99
C TYR A 35 8.40 -8.44 -11.20
N LEU A 36 7.92 -7.48 -10.40
CA LEU A 36 6.63 -7.61 -9.73
C LEU A 36 5.49 -7.65 -10.75
N LEU A 37 5.49 -6.75 -11.75
CA LEU A 37 4.49 -6.74 -12.81
C LEU A 37 4.45 -8.06 -13.58
N ASP A 38 5.62 -8.63 -13.91
CA ASP A 38 5.70 -9.94 -14.58
C ASP A 38 5.06 -11.05 -13.73
N LEU A 39 5.30 -11.06 -12.42
CA LEU A 39 4.71 -12.04 -11.51
C LEU A 39 3.20 -11.85 -11.36
N LEU A 40 2.72 -10.61 -11.31
CA LEU A 40 1.29 -10.31 -11.25
C LEU A 40 0.58 -10.71 -12.55
N LEU A 41 1.18 -10.42 -13.70
CA LEU A 41 0.67 -10.82 -15.00
C LEU A 41 0.61 -12.35 -15.14
N ALA A 42 1.65 -13.04 -14.68
CA ALA A 42 1.67 -14.50 -14.66
C ALA A 42 0.59 -15.08 -13.73
N ALA A 43 0.41 -14.48 -12.55
CA ALA A 43 -0.64 -14.87 -11.62
C ALA A 43 -2.04 -14.72 -12.23
N VAL A 44 -2.32 -13.57 -12.85
CA VAL A 44 -3.60 -13.30 -13.53
C VAL A 44 -3.84 -14.20 -14.73
N ARG A 45 -2.79 -14.68 -15.41
CA ARG A 45 -2.96 -15.63 -16.54
C ARG A 45 -3.17 -17.07 -16.09
N ASN A 46 -2.66 -17.44 -14.91
CA ASN A 46 -2.69 -18.82 -14.39
C ASN A 46 -3.89 -19.08 -13.48
N ASP A 47 -4.33 -18.10 -12.70
CA ASP A 47 -5.70 -18.12 -12.19
C ASP A 47 -6.59 -17.93 -13.41
N GLU A 48 -7.19 -18.99 -13.95
CA GLU A 48 -8.27 -18.87 -14.93
C GLU A 48 -9.28 -17.85 -14.37
N VAL A 49 -9.23 -16.61 -14.87
CA VAL A 49 -9.91 -15.48 -14.23
C VAL A 49 -11.41 -15.60 -14.47
N ASP A 50 -12.08 -16.34 -13.60
CA ASP A 50 -13.52 -16.27 -13.37
C ASP A 50 -13.86 -14.93 -12.70
N GLY A 51 -13.56 -13.82 -13.38
CA GLY A 51 -13.95 -12.48 -12.99
C GLY A 51 -13.38 -11.99 -11.65
N ILE A 52 -12.34 -12.62 -11.10
CA ILE A 52 -11.83 -12.26 -9.79
C ILE A 52 -11.15 -10.87 -9.87
N GLN A 53 -11.75 -9.91 -9.18
CA GLN A 53 -11.38 -8.50 -9.16
C GLN A 53 -10.07 -8.20 -8.40
N SER A 54 -9.54 -9.18 -7.65
CA SER A 54 -8.40 -9.03 -6.74
C SER A 54 -7.57 -10.29 -6.61
N ILE A 55 -6.24 -10.15 -6.55
CA ILE A 55 -5.31 -11.27 -6.32
C ILE A 55 -5.47 -11.80 -4.89
N SER A 56 -5.59 -13.13 -4.76
CA SER A 56 -5.77 -13.77 -3.46
C SER A 56 -4.57 -13.59 -2.53
N SER A 57 -4.79 -13.65 -1.22
CA SER A 57 -3.69 -13.51 -0.25
C SER A 57 -2.64 -14.63 -0.38
N ALA A 58 -3.03 -15.82 -0.86
CA ALA A 58 -2.10 -16.93 -1.07
C ALA A 58 -1.15 -16.63 -2.23
N VAL A 59 -1.68 -16.10 -3.33
CA VAL A 59 -0.91 -15.68 -4.50
C VAL A 59 0.05 -14.54 -4.14
N TRP A 60 -0.42 -13.53 -3.40
CA TRP A 60 0.45 -12.47 -2.89
C TRP A 60 1.60 -12.98 -2.01
N ASN A 61 1.34 -14.00 -1.19
CA ASN A 61 2.39 -14.62 -0.37
C ASN A 61 3.43 -15.33 -1.25
N SER A 62 2.97 -16.06 -2.28
CA SER A 62 3.87 -16.68 -3.28
C SER A 62 4.72 -15.64 -4.01
N ILE A 63 4.12 -14.54 -4.49
CA ILE A 63 4.83 -13.42 -5.14
C ILE A 63 5.88 -12.83 -4.19
N THR A 64 5.53 -12.62 -2.92
CA THR A 64 6.45 -12.10 -1.90
C THR A 64 7.67 -13.01 -1.72
N ILE A 65 7.46 -14.33 -1.63
CA ILE A 65 8.54 -15.33 -1.53
C ILE A 65 9.46 -15.26 -2.75
N GLN A 66 8.89 -15.15 -3.96
CA GLN A 66 9.67 -15.08 -5.19
C GLN A 66 10.53 -13.80 -5.28
N ILE A 67 9.98 -12.65 -4.88
CA ILE A 67 10.71 -11.38 -4.84
C ILE A 67 11.85 -11.44 -3.81
N ASN A 68 11.56 -11.92 -2.61
CA ASN A 68 12.56 -12.08 -1.56
C ASN A 68 13.70 -13.00 -2.00
N LYS A 69 13.37 -14.12 -2.66
CA LYS A 69 14.35 -15.05 -3.22
C LYS A 69 15.19 -14.41 -4.32
N LYS A 70 14.56 -13.71 -5.28
CA LYS A 70 15.24 -13.09 -6.43
C LYS A 70 16.20 -11.99 -6.01
N PHE A 71 15.77 -11.12 -5.10
CA PHE A 71 16.51 -9.93 -4.70
C PHE A 71 17.20 -10.05 -3.34
N LYS A 72 17.26 -11.27 -2.77
CA LYS A 72 17.81 -11.55 -1.42
C LYS A 72 17.30 -10.54 -0.39
N SER A 73 16.01 -10.24 -0.45
CA SER A 73 15.33 -9.24 0.37
C SER A 73 14.44 -9.93 1.42
N ASN A 74 13.91 -9.17 2.38
CA ASN A 74 13.04 -9.68 3.44
C ASN A 74 11.76 -8.84 3.57
N TYR A 75 11.04 -8.68 2.46
CA TYR A 75 9.76 -7.98 2.43
C TYR A 75 8.65 -8.86 3.03
N ASN A 76 7.72 -8.22 3.72
CA ASN A 76 6.43 -8.84 4.03
C ASN A 76 5.41 -8.58 2.91
N LYS A 77 4.29 -9.31 2.96
CA LYS A 77 3.21 -9.20 1.97
C LYS A 77 2.71 -7.76 1.77
N ASN A 78 2.52 -7.01 2.85
CA ASN A 78 1.99 -5.65 2.79
C ASN A 78 2.99 -4.71 2.10
N GLN A 79 4.28 -4.86 2.39
CA GLN A 79 5.33 -4.08 1.74
C GLN A 79 5.42 -4.33 0.24
N VAL A 80 5.06 -5.52 -0.23
CA VAL A 80 4.99 -5.86 -1.66
C VAL A 80 3.69 -5.35 -2.29
N CYS A 81 2.57 -5.44 -1.57
CA CYS A 81 1.25 -5.00 -2.04
C CYS A 81 1.12 -3.46 -2.12
N GLU A 82 1.90 -2.72 -1.32
CA GLU A 82 1.94 -1.25 -1.33
C GLU A 82 2.89 -0.65 -2.40
N GLN A 83 3.51 -1.48 -3.24
CA GLN A 83 4.37 -1.00 -4.34
C GLN A 83 3.57 -0.64 -5.58
#